data_AF-H6LD86-F1
#
_entry.id   AF-H6LD86-F1
#
_cell.length_a   1.000
_cell.length_b   1.000
_cell.length_c   1.000
_cell.angle_alpha   90.00
_cell.angle_beta   90.00
_cell.angle_gamma   90.00
#
_symmetry.space_group_name_H-M   'P 1'
#
loop_
_entity.id
_entity.type
_entity.pdbx_description
1 polymer ?
#
loop_
_entity_poly.entity_id
_entity_poly.type
_entity_poly.pdbx_seq_one_letter_code
_entity_poly.pdbx_strand_id
1 'polypeptide(L)' 'MDELNKLSDVELKNKLADLKEDLEDVENERSFIFKQSGVHVSSSKVSIQMEEYDTDIENLTASIAKCEKEIKRRNI' A
#
# COMPACT_ATOMS: atom_id res chain seq x y z
N MET A 1 -15.28 3.84 -10.35
CA MET A 1 -14.13 4.61 -10.89
C MET A 1 -14.53 6.07 -10.91
N ASP A 2 -13.59 6.99 -10.64
CA ASP A 2 -13.76 8.45 -10.51
C ASP A 2 -13.99 9.07 -9.12
N GLU A 3 -13.82 8.36 -8.00
CA GLU A 3 -13.83 9.07 -6.69
C GLU A 3 -12.63 10.02 -6.51
N LEU A 4 -11.49 9.70 -7.13
CA LEU A 4 -10.32 10.58 -7.13
C LEU A 4 -10.57 11.90 -7.85
N ASN A 5 -11.49 11.93 -8.82
CA ASN A 5 -11.81 13.16 -9.55
C ASN A 5 -12.58 14.18 -8.70
N LYS A 6 -13.24 13.70 -7.63
CA LYS A 6 -14.04 14.51 -6.71
C LYS A 6 -13.21 15.18 -5.62
N LEU A 7 -12.01 14.67 -5.37
CA LEU A 7 -11.06 15.25 -4.41
C LEU A 7 -10.50 16.56 -4.95
N SER A 8 -10.34 17.54 -4.07
CA SER A 8 -9.53 18.72 -4.33
C SER A 8 -8.06 18.35 -4.48
N ASP A 9 -7.26 19.29 -5.00
CA ASP A 9 -5.84 19.07 -5.25
C ASP A 9 -5.05 18.80 -3.96
N VAL A 10 -5.44 19.44 -2.85
CA VAL A 10 -4.85 19.20 -1.53
C VAL A 10 -5.25 17.83 -1.01
N GLU A 11 -6.53 17.47 -1.10
CA GLU A 11 -7.01 16.15 -0.67
C GLU A 11 -6.37 15.01 -1.47
N LEU A 12 -6.16 15.21 -2.78
CA LEU A 12 -5.52 14.23 -3.64
C LEU A 12 -4.03 14.05 -3.29
N LYS A 13 -3.32 15.14 -2.97
CA LYS A 13 -1.92 15.09 -2.51
C LYS A 13 -1.79 14.44 -1.14
N ASN A 14 -2.67 14.79 -0.20
CA ASN A 14 -2.72 14.17 1.12
C ASN A 14 -3.00 12.67 0.98
N LYS A 15 -4.01 12.29 0.19
CA LYS A 15 -4.31 10.88 -0.08
C LYS A 15 -3.13 10.14 -0.71
N LEU A 16 -2.35 10.78 -1.59
CA LEU A 16 -1.13 10.17 -2.13
C LEU A 16 -0.06 9.97 -1.04
N ALA A 17 0.10 10.93 -0.13
CA ALA A 17 1.02 10.81 0.99
C ALA A 17 0.59 9.69 1.94
N ASP A 18 -0.68 9.67 2.35
CA ASP A 18 -1.26 8.64 3.21
C ASP A 18 -1.06 7.24 2.61
N LEU A 19 -1.38 7.06 1.32
CA LEU A 19 -1.18 5.77 0.64
C LEU A 19 0.29 5.32 0.58
N LYS A 20 1.23 6.26 0.53
CA LYS A 20 2.67 5.95 0.53
C LYS A 20 3.16 5.59 1.93
N GLU A 21 2.66 6.26 2.96
CA GLU A 21 2.90 5.91 4.36
C GLU A 21 2.33 4.51 4.67
N ASP A 22 1.08 4.24 4.27
CA ASP A 22 0.45 2.93 4.41
C ASP A 22 1.28 1.82 3.73
N LEU A 23 1.78 2.08 2.52
CA LEU A 23 2.64 1.12 1.80
C LEU A 23 3.94 0.86 2.57
N GLU A 24 4.61 1.91 3.04
CA GLU A 24 5.84 1.79 3.83
C GLU A 24 5.60 0.99 5.11
N ASP A 25 4.50 1.24 5.82
CA ASP A 25 4.14 0.52 7.03
C ASP A 25 3.90 -0.97 6.78
N VAL A 26 3.16 -1.32 5.72
CA VAL A 26 2.90 -2.71 5.33
C VAL A 26 4.20 -3.42 4.92
N GLU A 27 5.06 -2.77 4.14
CA GLU A 27 6.36 -3.33 3.75
C GLU A 27 7.28 -3.53 4.96
N ASN A 28 7.27 -2.59 5.91
CA ASN A 28 8.03 -2.67 7.15
C ASN A 28 7.52 -3.79 8.06
N GLU A 29 6.21 -3.93 8.23
CA GLU A 29 5.60 -5.00 9.04
C GLU A 29 5.92 -6.37 8.44
N ARG A 30 5.71 -6.54 7.13
CA ARG A 30 6.09 -7.74 6.38
C ARG A 30 7.57 -8.07 6.62
N SER A 31 8.46 -7.10 6.41
CA SER A 31 9.90 -7.25 6.63
C SER A 31 10.22 -7.65 8.08
N PHE A 32 9.59 -7.03 9.07
CA PHE A 32 9.82 -7.31 10.49
C PHE A 32 9.44 -8.75 10.84
N ILE A 33 8.23 -9.19 10.45
CA ILE A 33 7.71 -10.52 10.73
C ILE A 33 8.60 -11.60 10.12
N PHE A 34 9.01 -11.45 8.86
CA PHE A 34 9.81 -12.47 8.17
C PHE A 34 11.31 -12.42 8.50
N LYS A 35 11.83 -11.30 9.03
CA LYS A 35 13.20 -11.22 9.56
C LYS A 35 13.32 -11.75 10.99
N GLN A 36 12.20 -11.88 11.72
CA GLN A 36 12.22 -12.40 13.08
C GLN A 36 12.52 -13.90 13.09
N SER A 37 13.80 -14.27 13.22
CA SER A 37 14.21 -15.66 13.41
C SER A 37 13.63 -16.21 14.71
N GLY A 38 12.85 -17.29 14.65
CA GLY A 38 12.34 -17.99 15.84
C GLY A 38 10.83 -17.97 16.04
N VAL A 39 10.06 -17.32 15.16
CA VAL A 39 8.60 -17.45 15.20
C VAL A 39 8.22 -18.84 14.69
N HIS A 40 7.81 -19.73 15.60
CA HIS A 40 7.33 -21.08 15.29
C HIS A 40 5.88 -21.01 14.80
N VAL A 41 5.65 -20.35 13.66
CA VAL A 41 4.37 -20.41 12.95
C VAL A 41 4.37 -21.63 12.04
N SER A 42 3.21 -22.29 11.91
CA SER A 42 3.08 -23.37 10.92
C SER A 42 3.36 -22.83 9.53
N SER A 43 4.05 -23.61 8.69
CA SER A 43 4.43 -23.20 7.33
C SER A 43 3.24 -22.70 6.51
N SER A 44 2.07 -23.32 6.68
CA SER A 44 0.82 -22.88 6.02
C SER A 44 0.37 -21.48 6.47
N LYS A 45 0.53 -21.14 7.76
CA LYS A 45 0.16 -19.81 8.26
C LYS A 45 1.13 -18.73 7.81
N VAL A 46 2.42 -19.05 7.68
CA VAL A 46 3.44 -18.17 7.09
C VAL A 46 3.08 -17.85 5.63
N SER A 47 2.73 -18.88 4.84
CA SER A 47 2.36 -18.69 3.43
C SER A 47 1.11 -17.82 3.25
N ILE A 48 0.08 -18.04 4.05
CA ILE A 48 -1.15 -17.24 3.99
C ILE A 48 -0.87 -15.77 4.33
N GLN A 49 -0.14 -15.51 5.42
CA GLN A 49 0.20 -14.13 5.80
C GLN A 49 1.07 -13.44 4.75
N MET A 50 1.97 -14.18 4.11
CA MET A 50 2.80 -13.61 3.05
C MET A 50 1.96 -13.22 1.83
N GLU A 51 0.98 -14.04 1.46
CA GLU A 51 0.03 -13.76 0.38
C GLU A 51 -0.88 -12.56 0.72
N GLU A 52 -1.31 -12.43 1.98
CA GLU A 52 -2.06 -11.26 2.47
C GLU A 52 -1.23 -9.97 2.31
N TYR A 53 0.02 -9.97 2.78
CA TYR A 53 0.91 -8.82 2.62
C TYR A 53 1.18 -8.47 1.16
N ASP A 54 1.46 -9.48 0.33
CA ASP A 54 1.74 -9.26 -1.09
C ASP A 54 0.49 -8.67 -1.80
N THR A 55 -0.71 -9.13 -1.43
CA THR A 55 -1.99 -8.59 -1.93
C THR A 55 -2.21 -7.13 -1.50
N ASP A 56 -1.92 -6.80 -0.25
CA ASP A 56 -2.08 -5.43 0.26
C ASP A 56 -1.10 -4.46 -0.41
N ILE A 57 0.16 -4.88 -0.58
CA ILE A 57 1.18 -4.13 -1.31
C ILE A 57 0.74 -3.89 -2.76
N GLU A 58 0.21 -4.91 -3.45
CA GLU A 58 -0.30 -4.76 -4.81
C GLU A 58 -1.47 -3.76 -4.89
N ASN A 59 -2.42 -3.84 -3.94
CA ASN A 59 -3.57 -2.95 -3.88
C ASN A 59 -3.18 -1.49 -3.60
N LEU A 60 -2.25 -1.27 -2.66
CA LEU A 60 -1.72 0.05 -2.33
C LEU A 60 -0.94 0.62 -3.51
N THR A 61 -0.06 -0.16 -4.11
CA THR A 61 0.72 0.24 -5.31
C THR A 61 -0.20 0.62 -6.46
N ALA A 62 -1.25 -0.17 -6.73
CA ALA A 62 -2.23 0.14 -7.76
C ALA A 62 -3.04 1.41 -7.45
N SER A 63 -3.30 1.69 -6.17
CA SER A 63 -4.01 2.89 -5.73
C SER A 63 -3.12 4.14 -5.83
N ILE A 64 -1.85 4.04 -5.43
CA ILE A 64 -0.83 5.07 -5.62
C ILE A 64 -0.72 5.43 -7.10
N ALA A 65 -0.56 4.43 -7.97
CA ALA A 65 -0.44 4.67 -9.41
C ALA A 65 -1.66 5.40 -10.00
N LYS A 66 -2.87 5.11 -9.51
CA LYS A 66 -4.09 5.84 -9.90
C LYS A 66 -4.07 7.29 -9.42
N CYS A 67 -3.67 7.54 -8.17
CA CYS A 67 -3.52 8.90 -7.62
C CYS A 67 -2.46 9.70 -8.37
N GLU A 68 -1.27 9.12 -8.62
CA GLU A 68 -0.19 9.77 -9.38
C GLU A 68 -0.60 10.09 -10.81
N LYS A 69 -1.35 9.18 -11.47
CA LYS A 69 -1.90 9.43 -12.80
C LYS A 69 -2.88 10.60 -12.80
N GLU A 70 -3.72 10.71 -11.78
CA GLU A 70 -4.68 11.81 -11.64
C GLU A 70 -3.98 13.15 -11.36
N ILE A 71 -2.98 13.16 -10.48
CA ILE A 71 -2.14 14.33 -10.20
C ILE A 71 -1.44 14.80 -11.48
N LYS A 72 -0.83 13.87 -12.23
CA LYS A 72 -0.18 14.17 -13.51
C LYS A 72 -1.17 14.68 -14.55
N ARG A 73 -2.41 14.16 -14.58
CA ARG A 73 -3.49 14.63 -15.45
C ARG A 73 -3.88 16.07 -15.14
N ARG A 74 -3.89 16.45 -13.86
CA ARG A 74 -4.20 17.81 -13.39
C ARG A 74 -3.03 18.78 -13.45
N ASN A 75 -1.80 18.26 -13.59
CA ASN A 75 -0.56 19.03 -13.61
C ASN A 75 -0.33 19.84 -12.32
N ILE A 76 -0.58 19.20 -11.18
CA ILE A 76 -0.48 19.76 -9.82
C ILE A 76 0.60 19.09 -8.98
#